data_AF-A0A8H4PP60-F1
#
_entry.id   AF-A0A8H4PP60-F1
#
_cell.length_a   1.000
_cell.length_b   1.000
_cell.length_c   1.000
_cell.angle_alpha   90.00
_cell.angle_beta   90.00
_cell.angle_gamma   90.00
#
_symmetry.space_group_name_H-M   'P 1'
#
loop_
_entity.id
_entity.type
_entity.pdbx_description
1 polymer ?
#
loop_
_entity_poly.entity_id
_entity_poly.type
_entity_poly.pdbx_seq_one_letter_code
_entity_poly.pdbx_strand_id
1 'polypeptide(L)'
;MAAIPSLADLLPELGVRVVFDHLGAPALSSGAADSPAANLQTLAGFDALVHLLGKGNTWVKISGPYRMSRELSDLEFSDLDPIIKELFRVAPSRLVYGSDWPHTRFEGLDIKPWTRHLLNMTRDDDELRRKLFTDNARELWGA
;
A
#
# COMPACT_ATOMS: atom_id res chain seq x y z
N MET A 1 6.62 -5.58 5.83
CA MET A 1 5.35 -6.25 6.20
C MET A 1 5.62 -7.40 7.15
N ALA A 2 6.74 -8.11 6.99
CA ALA A 2 7.14 -9.22 7.85
C ALA A 2 7.14 -8.94 9.37
N ALA A 3 7.33 -7.69 9.81
CA ALA A 3 7.29 -7.31 11.22
C ALA A 3 5.88 -6.97 11.75
N ILE A 4 4.86 -6.91 10.89
CA ILE A 4 3.49 -6.55 11.29
C ILE A 4 2.89 -7.56 12.29
N PRO A 5 3.07 -8.89 12.13
CA PRO A 5 2.54 -9.85 13.10
C PRO A 5 3.01 -9.61 14.54
N SER A 6 4.26 -9.21 14.76
CA SER A 6 4.76 -8.94 16.12
C SER A 6 4.21 -7.66 16.74
N LEU A 7 3.53 -6.82 15.95
CA LEU A 7 2.89 -5.59 16.40
C LEU A 7 1.37 -5.74 16.52
N ALA A 8 0.79 -6.84 16.02
CA ALA A 8 -0.64 -6.99 15.84
C ALA A 8 -1.45 -6.89 17.14
N ASP A 9 -0.87 -7.38 18.24
CA ASP A 9 -1.51 -7.32 19.56
C ASP A 9 -1.33 -5.93 20.22
N LEU A 10 -0.20 -5.27 19.97
CA LEU A 10 0.14 -3.97 20.58
C LEU A 10 -0.63 -2.81 19.97
N LEU A 11 -0.74 -2.75 18.64
CA LEU A 11 -1.27 -1.56 17.95
C LEU A 11 -2.70 -1.20 18.35
N PRO A 12 -3.65 -2.15 18.55
CA PRO A 12 -4.99 -1.84 19.05
C PRO A 12 -5.00 -1.18 20.43
N GLU A 13 -4.05 -1.52 21.30
CA GLU A 13 -3.98 -1.00 22.68
C GLU A 13 -3.46 0.44 22.76
N LEU A 14 -2.75 0.92 21.72
CA LEU A 14 -2.17 2.26 21.73
C LEU A 14 -3.20 3.39 21.72
N GLY A 15 -4.45 3.12 21.30
CA GLY A 15 -5.52 4.14 21.24
C GLY A 15 -5.27 5.26 20.22
N VAL A 16 -4.29 5.09 19.33
CA VAL A 16 -3.91 6.08 18.30
C VAL A 16 -4.15 5.51 16.91
N ARG A 17 -4.24 6.41 15.93
CA ARG A 17 -4.24 6.05 14.51
C ARG A 17 -2.83 5.68 14.09
N VAL A 18 -2.68 4.55 13.39
CA VAL A 18 -1.38 4.05 12.91
C VAL A 18 -1.41 3.99 11.39
N VAL A 19 -0.33 4.44 10.75
CA VAL A 19 -0.18 4.38 9.29
C VAL A 19 1.03 3.51 8.97
N PHE A 20 0.81 2.42 8.24
CA PHE A 20 1.89 1.66 7.63
C PHE A 20 2.30 2.32 6.32
N ASP A 21 3.55 2.79 6.28
CA ASP A 21 4.11 3.40 5.08
C ASP A 21 4.40 2.38 3.97
N HIS A 22 4.36 2.86 2.74
CA HIS A 22 4.83 2.15 1.54
C HIS A 22 4.23 0.75 1.37
N LEU A 23 2.90 0.64 1.35
CA LEU A 23 2.17 -0.65 1.27
C LEU A 23 2.47 -1.60 2.43
N GLY A 24 3.04 -1.09 3.53
CA GLY A 24 3.56 -1.89 4.63
C GLY A 24 4.89 -2.56 4.32
N ALA A 25 5.63 -2.13 3.28
CA ALA A 25 6.92 -2.67 2.82
C ALA A 25 6.88 -4.20 2.57
N PRO A 26 6.13 -4.67 1.57
CA PRO A 26 6.09 -6.09 1.21
C PRO A 26 7.48 -6.57 0.78
N ALA A 27 7.84 -7.78 1.21
CA ALA A 27 9.10 -8.42 0.80
C ALA A 27 8.83 -9.26 -0.46
N LEU A 28 8.94 -8.64 -1.63
CA LEU A 28 8.80 -9.36 -2.90
C LEU A 28 10.13 -10.05 -3.22
N SER A 29 10.14 -11.38 -3.31
CA SER A 29 11.34 -12.15 -3.65
C SER A 29 11.70 -12.00 -5.13
N SER A 30 12.96 -11.67 -5.39
CA SER A 30 13.56 -11.68 -6.74
C SER A 30 13.85 -13.13 -7.16
N GLY A 31 13.07 -13.66 -8.11
CA GLY A 31 13.25 -15.02 -8.63
C GLY A 31 12.09 -15.48 -9.52
N ALA A 32 12.44 -15.93 -10.73
CA ALA A 32 11.51 -16.55 -11.68
C ALA A 32 11.32 -18.04 -11.31
N ALA A 33 10.22 -18.38 -10.65
CA ALA A 33 9.61 -19.71 -10.67
C ALA A 33 8.22 -19.68 -10.03
N ASP A 34 8.06 -18.93 -8.94
CA ASP A 34 6.77 -18.71 -8.27
C ASP A 34 6.58 -17.21 -8.06
N SER A 35 5.82 -16.55 -8.92
CA SER A 35 5.46 -15.15 -8.75
C SER A 35 4.80 -14.96 -7.37
N PRO A 36 5.37 -14.20 -6.42
CA PRO A 36 4.69 -13.86 -5.15
C PRO A 36 3.42 -13.04 -5.40
N ALA A 37 3.34 -12.39 -6.57
CA ALA A 37 2.13 -11.78 -7.10
C ALA A 37 0.96 -12.77 -7.28
N ALA A 38 1.22 -14.09 -7.30
CA ALA A 38 0.21 -15.12 -7.51
C ALA A 38 -0.46 -15.60 -6.20
N ASN A 39 0.09 -15.32 -5.02
CA ASN A 39 -0.63 -15.63 -3.77
C ASN A 39 -0.32 -14.66 -2.63
N LEU A 40 -1.24 -13.73 -2.37
CA LEU A 40 -1.16 -12.81 -1.22
C LEU A 40 -1.09 -13.53 0.13
N GLN A 41 -1.58 -14.77 0.22
CA GLN A 41 -1.54 -15.58 1.44
C GLN A 41 -0.12 -16.00 1.83
N THR A 42 0.83 -16.03 0.88
CA THR A 42 2.23 -16.36 1.17
C THR A 42 3.07 -15.13 1.49
N LEU A 43 2.51 -13.92 1.32
CA LEU A 43 3.19 -12.67 1.63
C LEU A 43 3.24 -12.46 3.14
N ALA A 44 4.42 -12.64 3.73
CA ALA A 44 4.61 -12.57 5.17
C ALA A 44 4.08 -11.25 5.78
N GLY A 45 3.11 -11.41 6.68
CA GLY A 45 2.47 -10.31 7.42
C GLY A 45 1.27 -9.66 6.73
N PHE A 46 0.87 -10.11 5.53
CA PHE A 46 -0.28 -9.55 4.82
C PHE A 46 -1.60 -9.78 5.57
N ASP A 47 -1.85 -11.00 6.04
CA ASP A 47 -3.05 -11.32 6.82
C ASP A 47 -3.14 -10.50 8.12
N ALA A 48 -2.01 -10.29 8.80
CA ALA A 48 -1.93 -9.45 9.99
C ALA A 48 -2.26 -7.98 9.66
N LEU A 49 -1.78 -7.47 8.52
CA LEU A 49 -2.13 -6.12 8.05
C LEU A 49 -3.62 -6.00 7.74
N VAL A 50 -4.20 -6.95 7.01
CA VAL A 50 -5.64 -6.99 6.70
C VAL A 50 -6.47 -7.06 7.99
N HIS A 51 -6.06 -7.88 8.96
CA HIS A 51 -6.70 -7.96 10.26
C HIS A 51 -6.70 -6.61 10.99
N LEU A 52 -5.54 -5.94 11.04
CA LEU A 52 -5.39 -4.63 11.68
C LEU A 52 -6.19 -3.52 10.98
N LEU A 53 -6.27 -3.55 9.65
CA LEU A 53 -7.11 -2.63 8.87
C LEU A 53 -8.59 -2.79 9.25
N GLY A 54 -9.05 -4.03 9.43
CA GLY A 54 -10.41 -4.34 9.89
C GLY A 54 -10.75 -3.84 11.30
N LYS A 55 -9.75 -3.53 12.13
CA LYS A 55 -9.96 -2.94 13.48
C LYS A 55 -10.23 -1.43 13.44
N GLY A 56 -10.03 -0.77 12.29
CA GLY A 56 -10.47 0.61 12.05
C GLY A 56 -9.46 1.72 12.41
N ASN A 57 -8.46 1.46 13.26
CA ASN A 57 -7.43 2.45 13.66
C ASN A 57 -6.14 2.38 12.82
N THR A 58 -6.05 1.40 11.92
CA THR A 58 -4.88 1.18 11.06
C THR A 58 -5.15 1.68 9.66
N TRP A 59 -4.14 2.27 9.03
CA TRP A 59 -4.16 2.80 7.67
C TRP A 59 -2.93 2.33 6.90
N VAL A 60 -3.01 2.33 5.57
CA VAL A 60 -1.87 2.07 4.69
C VAL A 60 -1.65 3.25 3.75
N LYS A 61 -0.40 3.67 3.61
CA LYS A 61 0.00 4.66 2.61
C LYS A 61 0.48 3.95 1.34
N ILE A 62 -0.29 4.09 0.26
CA ILE A 62 0.10 3.67 -1.09
C ILE A 62 1.11 4.69 -1.60
N SER A 63 2.41 4.35 -1.50
CA SER A 63 3.54 5.27 -1.75
C SER A 63 4.85 4.53 -1.98
N GLY A 64 5.82 5.23 -2.56
CA GLY A 64 7.21 4.78 -2.67
C GLY A 64 7.45 3.44 -3.38
N PRO A 65 6.67 3.05 -4.41
CA PRO A 65 6.67 1.68 -4.97
C PRO A 65 8.05 1.16 -5.40
N TYR A 66 8.93 2.05 -5.88
CA TYR A 66 10.32 1.77 -6.26
C TYR A 66 11.19 1.21 -5.12
N ARG A 67 10.75 1.31 -3.85
CA ARG A 67 11.47 0.72 -2.72
C ARG A 67 11.20 -0.77 -2.54
N MET A 68 10.16 -1.32 -3.17
CA MET A 68 9.72 -2.71 -2.98
C MET A 68 9.42 -3.48 -4.27
N SER A 69 9.24 -2.77 -5.39
CA SER A 69 9.09 -3.42 -6.70
C SER A 69 10.37 -4.17 -7.07
N ARG A 70 10.19 -5.30 -7.74
CA ARG A 70 11.28 -6.12 -8.30
C ARG A 70 11.71 -5.65 -9.68
N GLU A 71 10.88 -4.86 -10.35
CA GLU A 71 11.06 -4.45 -11.74
C GLU A 71 11.11 -2.93 -11.86
N LEU A 72 12.26 -2.33 -11.55
CA LEU A 72 12.44 -0.87 -11.65
C LEU A 72 12.36 -0.33 -13.08
N SER A 73 12.41 -1.21 -14.09
CA SER A 73 12.19 -0.84 -15.50
C SER A 73 10.71 -0.60 -15.81
N ASP A 74 9.80 -1.18 -15.02
CA ASP A 74 8.37 -0.92 -15.09
C ASP A 74 8.02 0.26 -14.17
N LEU A 75 7.78 1.43 -14.76
CA LEU A 75 7.44 2.65 -14.03
C LEU A 75 5.97 2.68 -13.53
N GLU A 76 5.15 1.70 -13.92
CA GLU A 76 3.82 1.48 -13.31
C GLU A 76 3.91 0.59 -12.07
N PHE A 77 5.04 -0.11 -11.85
CA PHE A 77 5.28 -1.05 -10.75
C PHE A 77 4.15 -2.07 -10.60
N SER A 78 3.76 -2.66 -11.72
CA SER A 78 2.60 -3.57 -11.84
C SER A 78 2.75 -4.86 -11.03
N ASP A 79 3.95 -5.19 -10.55
CA ASP A 79 4.17 -6.30 -9.63
C ASP A 79 3.55 -6.08 -8.23
N LEU A 80 3.16 -4.84 -7.91
CA LEU A 80 2.43 -4.47 -6.69
C LEU A 80 0.90 -4.50 -6.86
N ASP A 81 0.38 -4.64 -8.09
CA ASP A 81 -1.06 -4.65 -8.39
C ASP A 81 -1.87 -5.60 -7.51
N PRO A 82 -1.46 -6.87 -7.28
CA PRO A 82 -2.26 -7.79 -6.47
C PRO A 82 -2.46 -7.27 -5.05
N ILE A 83 -1.42 -6.70 -4.45
CA ILE A 83 -1.48 -6.13 -3.09
C ILE A 83 -2.41 -4.92 -3.09
N ILE A 84 -2.25 -4.02 -4.05
CA ILE A 84 -3.06 -2.80 -4.17
C ILE A 84 -4.54 -3.14 -4.38
N LYS A 85 -4.85 -4.06 -5.31
CA LYS A 85 -6.23 -4.49 -5.61
C LYS A 85 -6.89 -5.13 -4.40
N GLU A 86 -6.15 -5.95 -3.65
CA GLU A 86 -6.71 -6.56 -2.45
C GLU A 86 -6.93 -5.53 -1.35
N LEU A 87 -6.01 -4.58 -1.14
CA LEU A 87 -6.22 -3.47 -0.21
C LEU A 87 -7.45 -2.64 -0.59
N PHE A 88 -7.65 -2.32 -1.87
CA PHE A 88 -8.87 -1.66 -2.38
C PHE A 88 -10.13 -2.47 -2.02
N ARG A 89 -10.07 -3.80 -2.09
CA ARG A 89 -11.19 -4.67 -1.76
C ARG A 89 -11.47 -4.74 -0.26
N VAL A 90 -10.44 -4.92 0.57
CA VAL A 90 -10.63 -5.22 2.00
C VAL A 90 -10.75 -3.99 2.88
N ALA A 91 -10.17 -2.86 2.48
CA ALA A 91 -10.07 -1.69 3.35
C ALA A 91 -10.06 -0.36 2.55
N PRO A 92 -11.00 -0.12 1.62
CA PRO A 92 -10.98 1.06 0.73
C PRO A 92 -11.02 2.39 1.47
N SER A 93 -11.59 2.44 2.69
CA SER A 93 -11.64 3.64 3.54
C SER A 93 -10.42 3.82 4.44
N ARG A 94 -9.36 3.01 4.28
CA ARG A 94 -8.16 3.03 5.13
C ARG A 94 -6.86 3.20 4.34
N LEU A 95 -6.95 3.74 3.13
CA LEU A 95 -5.83 3.88 2.20
C LEU A 95 -5.59 5.34 1.84
N VAL A 96 -4.35 5.81 1.92
CA VAL A 96 -3.98 7.16 1.50
C VAL A 96 -2.89 7.10 0.44
N TYR A 97 -2.95 7.99 -0.55
CA TYR A 97 -1.89 8.13 -1.54
C TYR A 97 -0.76 9.06 -1.04
N GLY A 98 0.49 8.76 -1.41
CA GLY A 98 1.62 9.67 -1.28
C GLY A 98 2.68 9.43 -2.35
N SER A 99 3.31 10.48 -2.86
CA SER A 99 4.34 10.35 -3.91
C SER A 99 5.67 9.81 -3.39
N ASP A 100 5.95 9.96 -2.09
CA ASP A 100 7.26 9.72 -1.47
C ASP A 100 8.39 10.64 -2.03
N TRP A 101 8.04 11.81 -2.57
CA TRP A 101 9.02 12.86 -2.92
C TRP A 101 9.80 13.29 -1.67
N PRO A 102 11.13 13.52 -1.72
CA PRO A 102 12.00 13.70 -2.90
C PRO A 102 12.59 12.40 -3.49
N HIS A 103 12.00 11.25 -3.22
CA HIS A 103 12.48 9.95 -3.69
C HIS A 103 13.90 9.66 -3.22
N THR A 104 14.20 9.92 -1.94
CA THR A 104 15.56 9.77 -1.38
C THR A 104 16.16 8.40 -1.68
N ARG A 105 17.39 8.40 -2.23
CA ARG A 105 18.14 7.26 -2.82
C ARG A 105 17.67 6.79 -4.20
N PHE A 106 16.71 7.48 -4.79
CA PHE A 106 16.13 7.28 -6.11
C PHE A 106 15.92 8.64 -6.80
N GLU A 107 16.86 9.57 -6.57
CA GLU A 107 16.78 10.93 -7.07
C GLU A 107 16.62 10.94 -8.61
N GLY A 108 15.71 11.78 -9.12
CA GLY A 108 15.45 11.90 -10.55
C GLY A 108 14.46 10.88 -11.12
N LEU A 109 13.96 9.92 -10.32
CA LEU A 109 12.90 9.01 -10.74
C LEU A 109 11.58 9.77 -11.01
N ASP A 110 10.95 9.51 -12.16
CA ASP A 110 9.61 10.03 -12.48
C ASP A 110 8.52 9.05 -12.06
N ILE A 111 7.75 9.40 -11.03
CA ILE A 111 6.63 8.59 -10.51
C ILE A 111 5.28 8.91 -11.15
N LYS A 112 5.23 9.81 -12.13
CA LYS A 112 3.98 10.14 -12.86
C LYS A 112 3.35 8.92 -13.53
N PRO A 113 4.09 7.98 -14.14
CA PRO A 113 3.48 6.77 -14.71
C PRO A 113 2.72 5.96 -13.65
N TRP A 114 3.34 5.66 -12.51
CA TRP A 114 2.69 5.00 -11.37
C TRP A 114 1.45 5.75 -10.84
N THR A 115 1.54 7.07 -10.71
CA THR A 115 0.38 7.86 -10.24
C THR A 115 -0.78 7.79 -11.24
N ARG A 116 -0.47 7.85 -12.55
CA ARG A 116 -1.45 7.64 -13.62
C ARG A 116 -2.03 6.23 -13.60
N HIS A 117 -1.21 5.23 -13.31
CA HIS A 117 -1.64 3.84 -13.16
C HIS A 117 -2.68 3.70 -12.04
N LEU A 118 -2.44 4.26 -10.85
CA LEU A 118 -3.43 4.26 -9.76
C LEU A 118 -4.73 5.00 -10.12
N LEU A 119 -4.64 6.10 -10.88
CA LEU A 119 -5.82 6.79 -11.41
C LEU A 119 -6.58 5.90 -12.41
N ASN A 120 -5.89 5.13 -13.24
CA ASN A 120 -6.49 4.20 -14.17
C ASN A 120 -7.13 3.00 -13.45
N MET A 121 -6.50 2.47 -12.39
CA MET A 121 -7.05 1.38 -11.58
C MET A 121 -8.36 1.74 -10.88
N THR A 122 -8.59 3.03 -10.61
CA THR A 122 -9.77 3.56 -9.91
C THR A 122 -10.74 4.28 -10.84
N ARG A 123 -10.54 4.22 -12.17
CA ARG A 123 -11.28 5.04 -13.15
C ARG A 123 -12.78 4.76 -13.21
N ASP A 124 -13.18 3.52 -12.94
CA ASP A 124 -14.56 3.04 -13.05
C ASP A 124 -15.23 2.99 -11.65
N ASP A 125 -14.55 3.49 -10.61
CA ASP A 125 -15.01 3.55 -9.22
C ASP A 125 -14.69 4.93 -8.62
N ASP A 126 -15.58 5.89 -8.86
CA ASP A 126 -15.44 7.27 -8.38
C ASP A 126 -15.36 7.35 -6.85
N GLU A 127 -16.01 6.44 -6.12
CA GLU A 127 -15.96 6.42 -4.67
C GLU A 127 -14.57 6.01 -4.18
N LEU A 128 -14.02 4.91 -4.70
CA LEU A 128 -12.67 4.45 -4.38
C LEU A 128 -11.63 5.51 -4.76
N ARG A 129 -11.79 6.15 -5.94
CA ARG A 129 -10.91 7.24 -6.37
C ARG A 129 -10.92 8.41 -5.40
N ARG A 130 -12.11 8.89 -5.00
CA ARG A 130 -12.23 9.98 -4.01
C ARG A 130 -11.66 9.58 -2.66
N LYS A 131 -11.92 8.35 -2.19
CA LYS A 131 -11.34 7.81 -0.96
C LYS A 131 -9.82 7.89 -1.01
N LEU A 132 -9.19 7.25 -1.99
CA LEU A 132 -7.73 7.14 -2.08
C LEU A 132 -7.01 8.50 -2.19
N PHE A 133 -7.52 9.42 -3.00
CA PHE A 133 -6.84 10.67 -3.33
C PHE A 133 -7.31 11.88 -2.51
N THR A 134 -8.36 11.76 -1.68
CA THR A 134 -8.91 12.91 -0.94
C THR A 134 -9.53 12.53 0.40
N ASP A 135 -10.61 11.76 0.42
CA ASP A 135 -11.48 11.64 1.60
C ASP A 135 -10.77 10.91 2.76
N ASN A 136 -10.02 9.85 2.45
CA ASN A 136 -9.28 9.09 3.46
C ASN A 136 -8.19 9.94 4.14
N ALA A 137 -7.50 10.79 3.38
CA ALA A 137 -6.50 11.72 3.93
C ALA A 137 -7.15 12.77 4.85
N ARG A 138 -8.35 13.23 4.50
CA ARG A 138 -9.14 14.14 5.35
C ARG A 138 -9.63 13.45 6.62
N GLU A 139 -10.09 12.20 6.55
CA GLU A 139 -10.45 11.45 7.75
C GLU A 139 -9.24 11.22 8.66
N LEU A 140 -8.11 10.80 8.07
CA LEU A 140 -6.90 10.42 8.79
C LEU A 140 -6.23 11.61 9.49
N TRP A 141 -6.06 12.73 8.79
CA TRP A 141 -5.32 13.90 9.28
C TRP A 141 -6.17 15.15 9.54
N GLY A 142 -7.42 15.17 9.10
CA GLY A 142 -8.36 16.24 9.44
C GLY A 142 -8.75 16.13 10.91
N ALA A 143 -8.49 17.21 11.65
CA ALA A 143 -9.03 17.45 12.97
C ALA A 143 -10.50 17.89 12.87
#